data_AF-A0A0S8CJB8-F1
#
_entry.id   AF-A0A0S8CJB8-F1
#
_cell.length_a   1.000
_cell.length_b   1.000
_cell.length_c   1.000
_cell.angle_alpha   90.00
_cell.angle_beta   90.00
_cell.angle_gamma   90.00
#
_symmetry.space_group_name_H-M   'P 1'
#
loop_
_entity.id
_entity.type
_entity.pdbx_description
1 polymer ?
#
loop_
_entity_poly.entity_id
_entity_poly.type
_entity_poly.pdbx_seq_one_letter_code
_entity_poly.pdbx_strand_id
1 'polypeptide(L)'
;MESVYQALAKIGYTHPLHPTLTHLVMGLVMGAFIFVLIATFFRRESLARTAWRCMVLALIALLPTAVLGYGDWQHRFAGDLIFPITMKLILAGLLLVLLVVAIVLGFRTENWSRNVVIIYAVCLVVVIGIGYFGGELVYGKRAPKAATEETLVSEGALVFSQSCSACHHSDKPDYKIGPGMQGLFQLEKLPVSGRPVTEANIRVQLKTPFKNMPAFPELSEEKVEALIAFLKTL
;
A
#
# COMPACT_ATOMS: atom_id res chain seq x y z
N MET A 1 -1.12 -3.69 18.65
CA MET A 1 -1.29 -4.00 17.22
C MET A 1 -0.28 -5.05 16.77
N GLU A 2 1.02 -4.89 17.08
CA GLU A 2 2.08 -5.87 16.76
C GLU A 2 1.73 -7.33 17.09
N SER A 3 1.12 -7.59 18.27
CA SER A 3 0.70 -8.93 18.69
C SER A 3 -0.36 -9.57 17.79
N VAL A 4 -1.24 -8.77 17.19
CA VAL A 4 -2.27 -9.23 16.24
C VAL A 4 -1.61 -9.61 14.91
N TYR A 5 -0.72 -8.76 14.38
CA TYR A 5 0.03 -9.07 13.17
C TYR A 5 0.94 -10.29 13.35
N GLN A 6 1.60 -10.44 14.50
CA GLN A 6 2.42 -11.62 14.80
C GLN A 6 1.59 -12.91 14.92
N ALA A 7 0.39 -12.84 15.53
CA ALA A 7 -0.51 -13.98 15.61
C ALA A 7 -1.03 -14.40 14.22
N LEU A 8 -1.35 -13.43 13.36
CA LEU A 8 -1.78 -13.67 11.99
C LEU A 8 -0.64 -14.18 11.10
N ALA A 9 0.58 -13.68 11.30
CA ALA A 9 1.77 -14.16 10.60
C ALA A 9 2.06 -15.64 10.93
N LYS A 10 1.83 -16.09 12.17
CA LYS A 10 1.98 -17.50 12.57
C LYS A 10 1.04 -18.46 11.82
N ILE A 11 -0.10 -17.97 11.34
CA ILE A 11 -1.04 -18.74 10.51
C ILE A 11 -0.89 -18.44 9.01
N GLY A 12 0.20 -17.76 8.62
CA GLY A 12 0.53 -17.45 7.22
C GLY A 12 -0.16 -16.23 6.63
N TYR A 13 -0.92 -15.45 7.42
CA TYR A 13 -1.57 -14.24 6.94
C TYR A 13 -0.68 -13.01 7.13
N THR A 14 -0.11 -12.51 6.03
CA THR A 14 0.82 -11.36 6.00
C THR A 14 0.24 -10.14 5.30
N HIS A 15 -1.04 -10.20 4.91
CA HIS A 15 -1.73 -9.14 4.20
C HIS A 15 -2.24 -8.04 5.15
N PRO A 16 -2.42 -6.80 4.64
CA PRO A 16 -3.01 -5.70 5.41
C PRO A 16 -4.46 -6.01 5.82
N LEU A 17 -4.83 -5.65 7.05
CA LEU A 17 -6.15 -5.92 7.62
C LEU A 17 -7.19 -4.86 7.28
N HIS A 18 -6.76 -3.63 7.04
CA HIS A 18 -7.64 -2.53 6.72
C HIS A 18 -8.39 -2.75 5.39
N PRO A 19 -7.75 -3.16 4.27
CA PRO A 19 -8.45 -3.31 2.99
C PRO A 19 -9.64 -4.28 3.05
N THR A 20 -9.51 -5.40 3.77
CA THR A 20 -10.59 -6.38 3.88
C THR A 20 -11.82 -5.76 4.56
N LEU A 21 -11.62 -4.99 5.64
CA LEU A 21 -12.73 -4.37 6.36
C LEU A 21 -13.28 -3.12 5.65
N THR A 22 -12.47 -2.41 4.86
CA THR A 22 -12.98 -1.29 4.04
C THR A 22 -14.07 -1.73 3.07
N HIS A 23 -14.01 -2.95 2.52
CA HIS A 23 -15.05 -3.48 1.64
C HIS A 23 -16.43 -3.54 2.31
N LEU A 24 -16.48 -3.77 3.63
CA LEU A 24 -17.74 -3.77 4.38
C LEU A 24 -18.35 -2.36 4.40
N VAL A 25 -17.57 -1.34 4.76
CA VAL A 25 -18.04 0.06 4.81
C VAL A 25 -18.48 0.51 3.41
N MET A 26 -17.65 0.26 2.41
CA MET A 26 -17.91 0.67 1.02
C MET A 26 -19.16 -0.04 0.48
N GLY A 27 -19.28 -1.35 0.72
CA GLY A 27 -20.43 -2.17 0.34
C GLY A 27 -21.73 -1.69 0.98
N LEU A 28 -21.70 -1.32 2.27
CA LEU A 28 -22.87 -0.81 2.97
C LEU A 28 -23.32 0.56 2.46
N VAL A 29 -22.39 1.46 2.15
CA VAL A 29 -22.72 2.78 1.56
C VAL A 29 -23.28 2.62 0.14
N MET A 30 -22.66 1.78 -0.69
CA MET A 30 -23.17 1.47 -2.04
C MET A 30 -24.56 0.84 -1.99
N GLY A 31 -24.75 -0.16 -1.12
CA GLY A 31 -26.03 -0.81 -0.90
C GLY A 31 -27.11 0.16 -0.40
N ALA A 32 -26.76 1.04 0.54
CA ALA A 32 -27.66 2.07 1.02
C ALA A 32 -28.13 3.01 -0.10
N PHE A 33 -27.22 3.44 -0.98
CA PHE A 33 -27.58 4.26 -2.13
C PHE A 33 -28.50 3.52 -3.11
N ILE A 34 -28.21 2.26 -3.43
CA ILE A 34 -29.07 1.44 -4.29
C ILE A 34 -30.46 1.28 -3.66
N PHE A 35 -30.54 0.96 -2.37
CA PHE A 35 -31.81 0.82 -1.69
C PHE A 35 -32.61 2.12 -1.65
N VAL A 36 -31.99 3.28 -1.45
CA VAL A 36 -32.71 4.57 -1.44
C VAL A 36 -33.20 4.96 -2.84
N LEU A 37 -32.47 4.61 -3.90
CA LEU A 37 -32.93 4.80 -5.28
C LEU A 37 -34.10 3.89 -5.63
N ILE A 38 -34.00 2.59 -5.35
CA ILE A 38 -35.08 1.63 -5.62
C ILE A 38 -36.29 1.98 -4.77
N ALA A 39 -36.07 2.34 -3.50
CA ALA A 39 -37.08 2.90 -2.65
C ALA A 39 -37.81 4.01 -3.41
N THR A 40 -37.16 5.15 -3.64
CA THR A 40 -37.79 6.35 -4.23
C THR A 40 -38.50 6.09 -5.55
N PHE A 41 -37.97 5.23 -6.41
CA PHE A 41 -38.62 4.84 -7.66
C PHE A 41 -39.91 4.02 -7.46
N PHE A 42 -39.89 3.02 -6.57
CA PHE A 42 -41.03 2.11 -6.34
C PHE A 42 -41.95 2.52 -5.19
N ARG A 43 -41.68 3.64 -4.48
CA ARG A 43 -42.50 4.12 -3.35
C ARG A 43 -42.68 3.09 -2.21
N ARG A 44 -41.67 2.23 -1.97
CA ARG A 44 -41.67 1.16 -0.94
C ARG A 44 -40.91 1.47 0.36
N GLU A 45 -41.61 1.94 1.41
CA GLU A 45 -41.03 2.33 2.71
C GLU A 45 -40.06 1.34 3.36
N SER A 46 -40.26 0.04 3.15
CA SER A 46 -39.36 -1.00 3.64
C SER A 46 -37.94 -0.86 3.10
N LEU A 47 -37.78 -0.50 1.82
CA LEU A 47 -36.47 -0.39 1.18
C LEU A 47 -35.69 0.84 1.69
N ALA A 48 -36.34 1.97 1.94
CA ALA A 48 -35.65 3.13 2.50
C ALA A 48 -35.23 2.90 3.96
N ARG A 49 -36.01 2.14 4.74
CA ARG A 49 -35.59 1.70 6.07
C ARG A 49 -34.36 0.78 6.01
N THR A 50 -34.30 -0.12 5.01
CA THR A 50 -33.09 -0.92 4.75
C THR A 50 -31.90 -0.02 4.41
N ALA A 51 -32.10 0.99 3.56
CA ALA A 51 -31.08 1.95 3.18
C ALA A 51 -30.49 2.69 4.40
N TRP A 52 -31.35 3.16 5.30
CA TRP A 52 -30.94 3.80 6.56
C TRP A 52 -30.18 2.84 7.49
N ARG A 53 -30.63 1.59 7.64
CA ARG A 53 -29.92 0.58 8.43
C ARG A 53 -28.52 0.29 7.87
N CYS A 54 -28.38 0.26 6.55
CA CYS A 54 -27.07 0.14 5.91
C CYS A 54 -26.14 1.31 6.29
N MET A 55 -26.63 2.56 6.34
CA MET A 55 -25.82 3.70 6.79
C MET A 55 -25.40 3.58 8.28
N VAL A 56 -26.30 3.11 9.15
CA VAL A 56 -25.97 2.83 10.56
C VAL A 56 -24.89 1.77 10.68
N LEU A 57 -25.01 0.66 9.95
CA LEU A 57 -24.01 -0.39 9.93
C LEU A 57 -22.67 0.10 9.34
N ALA A 58 -22.70 0.98 8.33
CA ALA A 58 -21.51 1.57 7.75
C ALA A 58 -20.76 2.41 8.78
N LEU A 59 -21.47 3.22 9.58
CA LEU A 59 -20.88 4.01 10.66
C LEU A 59 -20.26 3.11 11.74
N ILE A 60 -20.94 2.03 12.13
CA ILE A 60 -20.41 1.07 13.11
C ILE A 60 -19.15 0.40 12.57
N ALA A 61 -19.17 -0.05 11.30
CA ALA A 61 -18.03 -0.69 10.65
C ALA A 61 -16.86 0.27 10.39
N LEU A 62 -17.12 1.58 10.26
CA LEU A 62 -16.09 2.59 10.05
C LEU A 62 -15.10 2.65 11.21
N LEU A 63 -15.55 2.49 12.45
CA LEU A 63 -14.70 2.56 13.65
C LEU A 63 -13.59 1.49 13.67
N PRO A 64 -13.89 0.17 13.61
CA PRO A 64 -12.83 -0.84 13.52
C PRO A 64 -12.02 -0.71 12.23
N THR A 65 -12.63 -0.25 11.12
CA THR A 65 -11.90 0.01 9.87
C THR A 65 -10.84 1.09 10.03
N ALA A 66 -11.15 2.17 10.76
CA ALA A 66 -10.21 3.25 11.05
C ALA A 66 -9.07 2.79 11.97
N VAL A 67 -9.37 1.97 12.99
CA VAL A 67 -8.35 1.40 13.89
C VAL A 67 -7.38 0.49 13.12
N LEU A 68 -7.90 -0.41 12.28
CA LEU A 68 -7.06 -1.25 11.43
C LEU A 68 -6.28 -0.42 10.41
N GLY A 69 -6.89 0.65 9.88
CA GLY A 69 -6.24 1.59 8.96
C GLY A 69 -5.05 2.30 9.59
N TYR A 70 -5.19 2.71 10.85
CA TYR A 70 -4.08 3.26 11.62
C TYR A 70 -2.96 2.22 11.83
N GLY A 71 -3.32 0.97 12.15
CA GLY A 71 -2.36 -0.13 12.27
C GLY A 71 -1.56 -0.38 10.99
N ASP A 72 -2.24 -0.51 9.85
CA ASP A 72 -1.60 -0.72 8.55
C ASP A 72 -0.76 0.50 8.13
N TRP A 73 -1.20 1.71 8.46
CA TRP A 73 -0.45 2.94 8.19
C TRP A 73 0.88 2.97 8.96
N GLN A 74 0.86 2.65 10.25
CA GLN A 74 2.07 2.58 11.06
C GLN A 74 3.00 1.44 10.62
N HIS A 75 2.46 0.23 10.42
CA HIS A 75 3.27 -0.94 10.14
C HIS A 75 3.88 -0.93 8.73
N ARG A 76 3.16 -0.42 7.72
CA ARG A 76 3.58 -0.51 6.32
C ARG A 76 4.15 0.77 5.75
N PHE A 77 3.80 1.92 6.31
CA PHE A 77 4.23 3.22 5.83
C PHE A 77 4.95 4.04 6.91
N ALA A 78 5.29 3.44 8.06
CA ALA A 78 6.00 4.11 9.16
C ALA A 78 5.35 5.44 9.62
N GLY A 79 4.03 5.56 9.46
CA GLY A 79 3.30 6.79 9.80
C GLY A 79 3.51 7.95 8.81
N ASP A 80 4.02 7.68 7.60
CA ASP A 80 4.31 8.70 6.61
C ASP A 80 3.04 9.28 5.96
N LEU A 81 2.99 10.60 5.79
CA LEU A 81 1.84 11.33 5.24
C LEU A 81 2.04 11.61 3.74
N ILE A 82 2.17 10.53 2.96
CA ILE A 82 2.18 10.63 1.50
C ILE A 82 0.81 11.09 0.99
N PHE A 83 0.79 11.79 -0.14
CA PHE A 83 -0.42 12.43 -0.70
C PHE A 83 -1.66 11.50 -0.73
N PRO A 84 -1.59 10.24 -1.20
CA PRO A 84 -2.77 9.36 -1.19
C PRO A 84 -3.27 9.02 0.22
N ILE A 85 -2.38 8.92 1.22
CA ILE A 85 -2.78 8.67 2.62
C ILE A 85 -3.47 9.91 3.19
N THR A 86 -2.90 11.10 2.98
CA THR A 86 -3.52 12.35 3.43
C THR A 86 -4.92 12.53 2.85
N MET A 87 -5.09 12.29 1.56
CA MET A 87 -6.41 12.34 0.92
C MET A 87 -7.37 11.32 1.52
N LYS A 88 -6.93 10.08 1.78
CA LYS A 88 -7.77 9.07 2.44
C LYS A 88 -8.20 9.48 3.85
N LEU A 89 -7.32 10.08 4.64
CA LEU A 89 -7.66 10.56 5.99
C LEU A 89 -8.69 11.70 5.94
N ILE A 90 -8.53 12.66 5.04
CA ILE A 90 -9.49 13.76 4.84
C ILE A 90 -10.85 13.20 4.41
N LEU A 91 -10.86 12.33 3.39
CA LEU A 91 -12.10 11.74 2.88
C LEU A 91 -12.77 10.81 3.91
N ALA A 92 -12.02 10.08 4.71
CA ALA A 92 -12.57 9.27 5.80
C ALA A 92 -13.20 10.13 6.90
N GLY A 93 -12.56 11.23 7.27
CA GLY A 93 -13.13 12.21 8.20
C GLY A 93 -14.41 12.85 7.65
N LEU A 94 -14.40 13.21 6.36
CA LEU A 94 -15.60 13.71 5.67
C LEU A 94 -16.72 12.65 5.66
N LEU A 95 -16.41 11.40 5.33
CA LEU A 95 -17.37 10.30 5.31
C LEU A 95 -18.01 10.08 6.70
N LEU A 96 -17.22 10.16 7.77
CA LEU A 96 -17.73 10.06 9.14
C LEU A 96 -18.81 11.12 9.40
N VAL A 97 -18.53 12.38 9.09
CA VAL A 97 -19.48 13.48 9.27
C VAL A 97 -20.73 13.26 8.41
N LEU A 98 -20.55 12.90 7.13
CA LEU A 98 -21.66 12.66 6.22
C LEU A 98 -22.54 11.49 6.67
N LEU A 99 -21.97 10.41 7.18
CA LEU A 99 -22.72 9.26 7.71
C LEU A 99 -23.57 9.67 8.93
N VAL A 100 -23.00 10.44 9.86
CA VAL A 100 -23.75 10.95 11.03
C VAL A 100 -24.90 11.84 10.56
N VAL A 101 -24.66 12.77 9.64
CA VAL A 101 -25.69 13.65 9.08
C VAL A 101 -26.77 12.84 8.36
N ALA A 102 -26.40 11.85 7.55
CA ALA A 102 -27.32 10.98 6.83
C ALA A 102 -28.24 10.19 7.78
N ILE A 103 -27.69 9.65 8.86
CA ILE A 103 -28.45 8.90 9.88
C ILE A 103 -29.43 9.83 10.61
N VAL A 104 -28.98 11.03 11.02
CA VAL A 104 -29.82 12.00 11.72
C VAL A 104 -30.95 12.52 10.81
N LEU A 105 -30.65 12.83 9.55
CA LEU A 105 -31.66 13.26 8.57
C LEU A 105 -32.66 12.15 8.26
N GLY A 106 -32.21 10.90 8.07
CA GLY A 106 -33.12 9.77 7.85
C GLY A 106 -33.97 9.42 9.08
N PHE A 107 -33.51 9.75 10.28
CA PHE A 107 -34.32 9.61 11.49
C PHE A 107 -35.38 10.71 11.64
N ARG A 108 -35.04 11.97 11.27
CA ARG A 108 -35.92 13.14 11.47
C ARG A 108 -36.88 13.41 10.31
N THR A 109 -36.52 13.00 9.11
CA THR A 109 -37.30 13.24 7.89
C THR A 109 -37.72 11.91 7.28
N GLU A 110 -38.70 11.96 6.38
CA GLU A 110 -39.02 10.79 5.58
C GLU A 110 -37.76 10.30 4.87
N ASN A 111 -37.45 9.00 4.97
CA ASN A 111 -36.24 8.35 4.44
C ASN A 111 -36.06 8.44 2.90
N TRP A 112 -36.93 9.20 2.25
CA TRP A 112 -37.17 9.34 0.82
C TRP A 112 -36.99 10.79 0.36
N SER A 113 -36.80 11.71 1.31
CA SER A 113 -36.68 13.11 1.00
C SER A 113 -35.50 13.33 0.05
N ARG A 114 -35.65 14.30 -0.86
CA ARG A 114 -34.62 14.66 -1.83
C ARG A 114 -33.26 14.89 -1.15
N ASN A 115 -33.26 15.46 0.05
CA ASN A 115 -32.05 15.72 0.83
C ASN A 115 -31.38 14.43 1.32
N VAL A 116 -32.16 13.41 1.71
CA VAL A 116 -31.64 12.08 2.10
C VAL A 116 -31.02 11.36 0.89
N VAL A 117 -31.65 11.44 -0.28
CA VAL A 117 -31.06 10.87 -1.51
C VAL A 117 -29.74 11.57 -1.87
N ILE A 118 -29.71 12.90 -1.80
CA ILE A 118 -28.50 13.68 -2.09
C ILE A 118 -27.37 13.33 -1.13
N ILE A 119 -27.62 13.27 0.19
CA ILE A 119 -26.55 12.95 1.15
C ILE A 119 -26.03 11.52 0.93
N TYR A 120 -26.88 10.57 0.53
CA TYR A 120 -26.45 9.20 0.21
C TYR A 120 -25.59 9.17 -1.06
N ALA A 121 -25.93 9.98 -2.07
CA ALA A 121 -25.13 10.14 -3.29
C ALA A 121 -23.75 10.75 -2.97
N VAL A 122 -23.70 11.76 -2.11
CA VAL A 122 -22.44 12.38 -1.69
C VAL A 122 -21.58 11.38 -0.90
N CYS A 123 -22.16 10.61 0.01
CA CYS A 123 -21.46 9.50 0.68
C CYS A 123 -20.85 8.52 -0.33
N LEU A 124 -21.60 8.15 -1.37
CA LEU A 124 -21.11 7.26 -2.43
C LEU A 124 -19.90 7.85 -3.17
N VAL A 125 -19.94 9.12 -3.55
CA VAL A 125 -18.82 9.80 -4.22
C VAL A 125 -17.58 9.82 -3.33
N VAL A 126 -17.73 10.11 -2.04
CA VAL A 126 -16.62 10.10 -1.08
C VAL A 126 -16.02 8.70 -0.94
N VAL A 127 -16.87 7.67 -0.82
CA VAL A 127 -16.48 6.26 -0.80
C VAL A 127 -15.69 5.89 -2.06
N ILE A 128 -16.16 6.26 -3.26
CA ILE A 128 -15.42 6.05 -4.51
C ILE A 128 -14.05 6.72 -4.48
N GLY A 129 -13.97 7.97 -3.98
CA GLY A 129 -12.70 8.69 -3.81
C GLY A 129 -11.72 7.98 -2.86
N ILE A 130 -12.21 7.48 -1.71
CA ILE A 130 -11.40 6.68 -0.78
C ILE A 130 -10.87 5.42 -1.47
N GLY A 131 -11.71 4.76 -2.27
CA GLY A 131 -11.35 3.58 -3.06
C GLY A 131 -10.26 3.90 -4.10
N TYR A 132 -10.41 5.02 -4.83
CA TYR A 132 -9.43 5.49 -5.81
C TYR A 132 -8.05 5.69 -5.18
N PHE A 133 -7.95 6.46 -4.10
CA PHE A 133 -6.67 6.67 -3.41
C PHE A 133 -6.15 5.39 -2.73
N GLY A 134 -7.04 4.42 -2.44
CA GLY A 134 -6.63 3.08 -2.02
C GLY A 134 -5.96 2.29 -3.14
N GLY A 135 -6.51 2.37 -4.35
CA GLY A 135 -5.88 1.82 -5.54
C GLY A 135 -4.53 2.48 -5.84
N GLU A 136 -4.44 3.81 -5.71
CA GLU A 136 -3.20 4.56 -5.93
C GLU A 136 -2.06 4.12 -4.99
N LEU A 137 -2.36 3.70 -3.76
CA LEU A 137 -1.35 3.13 -2.85
C LEU A 137 -0.77 1.79 -3.31
N VAL A 138 -1.48 1.07 -4.17
CA VAL A 138 -1.09 -0.27 -4.66
C VAL A 138 -0.53 -0.19 -6.08
N TYR A 139 -1.17 0.60 -6.94
CA TYR A 139 -0.92 0.66 -8.38
C TYR A 139 -0.34 1.99 -8.85
N GLY A 140 -0.31 3.01 -7.99
CA GLY A 140 0.27 4.30 -8.31
C GLY A 140 1.75 4.16 -8.66
N LYS A 141 2.16 4.76 -9.77
CA LYS A 141 3.58 4.88 -10.09
C LYS A 141 4.19 5.73 -9.00
N ARG A 142 4.99 5.12 -8.10
CA ARG A 142 5.75 5.88 -7.10
C ARG A 142 6.53 6.96 -7.85
N ALA A 143 6.22 8.22 -7.57
CA ALA A 143 7.26 9.22 -7.68
C ALA A 143 8.32 8.82 -6.65
N PRO A 144 9.60 8.71 -7.01
CA PRO A 144 10.62 8.39 -6.04
C PRO A 144 10.60 9.50 -5.00
N LYS A 145 10.08 9.19 -3.81
CA LYS A 145 10.37 9.99 -2.62
C LYS A 145 11.89 9.87 -2.48
N ALA A 146 12.59 11.00 -2.34
CA ALA A 146 14.02 10.98 -2.07
C ALA A 146 14.27 10.02 -0.91
N ALA A 147 14.73 8.81 -1.23
CA ALA A 147 14.98 7.79 -0.25
C ALA A 147 16.05 8.38 0.66
N THR A 148 15.81 8.37 1.97
CA THR A 148 16.92 8.63 2.88
C THR A 148 17.95 7.54 2.62
N GLU A 149 19.24 7.89 2.68
CA GLU A 149 20.34 6.97 2.34
C GLU A 149 20.21 5.63 3.09
N GLU A 150 19.74 5.66 4.34
CA GLU A 150 19.47 4.48 5.17
C GLU A 150 18.32 3.59 4.65
N THR A 151 17.22 4.18 4.15
CA THR A 151 16.11 3.42 3.55
C THR A 151 16.53 2.79 2.22
N LEU A 152 17.33 3.50 1.43
CA LEU A 152 17.84 3.01 0.15
C LEU A 152 18.81 1.83 0.35
N VAL A 153 19.71 1.94 1.34
CA VAL A 153 20.66 0.87 1.72
C VAL A 153 19.92 -0.36 2.25
N SER A 154 18.91 -0.20 3.10
CA SER A 154 18.14 -1.34 3.62
C SER A 154 17.32 -2.06 2.53
N GLU A 155 16.75 -1.33 1.57
CA GLU A 155 16.09 -1.92 0.40
C GLU A 155 17.10 -2.67 -0.49
N GLY A 156 18.29 -2.10 -0.69
CA GLY A 156 19.39 -2.76 -1.40
C GLY A 156 19.85 -4.05 -0.73
N ALA A 157 19.95 -4.06 0.60
CA ALA A 157 20.29 -5.26 1.38
C ALA A 157 19.26 -6.38 1.16
N LEU A 158 17.97 -6.03 1.07
CA LEU A 158 16.92 -6.99 0.78
C LEU A 158 17.04 -7.57 -0.63
N VAL A 159 17.27 -6.72 -1.64
CA VAL A 159 17.52 -7.18 -3.03
C VAL A 159 18.72 -8.12 -3.09
N PHE A 160 19.83 -7.76 -2.43
CA PHE A 160 21.02 -8.60 -2.34
C PHE A 160 20.72 -9.96 -1.68
N SER A 161 19.98 -9.95 -0.56
CA SER A 161 19.61 -11.17 0.15
C SER A 161 18.77 -12.11 -0.71
N GLN A 162 17.84 -11.56 -1.50
CA GLN A 162 16.90 -12.35 -2.32
C GLN A 162 17.55 -12.90 -3.60
N SER A 163 18.41 -12.11 -4.23
CA SER A 163 18.88 -12.40 -5.60
C SER A 163 20.37 -12.72 -5.71
N CYS A 164 21.19 -12.34 -4.73
CA CYS A 164 22.66 -12.37 -4.86
C CYS A 164 23.35 -13.25 -3.81
N SER A 165 22.81 -13.31 -2.58
CA SER A 165 23.43 -13.98 -1.41
C SER A 165 23.65 -15.48 -1.57
N ALA A 166 22.89 -16.12 -2.47
CA ALA A 166 23.10 -17.52 -2.83
C ALA A 166 24.50 -17.74 -3.41
N CYS A 167 25.02 -16.79 -4.18
CA CYS A 167 26.28 -16.91 -4.91
C CYS A 167 27.41 -16.02 -4.37
N HIS A 168 27.09 -14.94 -3.66
CA HIS A 168 28.06 -13.92 -3.22
C HIS A 168 28.02 -13.71 -1.71
N HIS A 169 29.19 -13.53 -1.10
CA HIS A 169 29.31 -13.04 0.28
C HIS A 169 29.20 -11.52 0.31
N SER A 170 28.43 -10.97 1.26
CA SER A 170 28.37 -9.51 1.50
C SER A 170 29.44 -9.04 2.51
N ASP A 171 29.95 -9.96 3.32
CA ASP A 171 30.70 -9.67 4.55
C ASP A 171 32.19 -10.05 4.47
N LYS A 172 32.61 -10.69 3.38
CA LYS A 172 34.00 -11.09 3.12
C LYS A 172 34.34 -11.10 1.63
N PRO A 173 35.63 -10.94 1.25
CA PRO A 173 36.06 -10.93 -0.15
C PRO A 173 36.13 -12.34 -0.79
N ASP A 174 36.03 -13.39 0.02
CA ASP A 174 36.17 -14.78 -0.42
C ASP A 174 35.15 -15.18 -1.49
N TYR A 175 35.57 -16.07 -2.39
CA TYR A 175 34.68 -16.69 -3.36
C TYR A 175 33.72 -17.68 -2.68
N LYS A 176 32.45 -17.64 -3.09
CA LYS A 176 31.45 -18.68 -2.79
C LYS A 176 31.10 -19.45 -4.05
N ILE A 177 30.33 -18.81 -4.93
CA ILE A 177 30.12 -19.23 -6.32
C ILE A 177 30.64 -18.11 -7.23
N GLY A 178 30.31 -16.86 -6.88
CA GLY A 178 30.98 -15.66 -7.39
C GLY A 178 31.91 -15.03 -6.35
N PRO A 179 32.61 -13.94 -6.71
CA PRO A 179 33.48 -13.19 -5.80
C PRO A 179 32.71 -12.61 -4.61
N GLY A 180 33.40 -12.36 -3.49
CA GLY A 180 32.86 -11.59 -2.38
C GLY A 180 32.63 -10.12 -2.75
N MET A 181 31.71 -9.46 -2.04
CA MET A 181 31.26 -8.10 -2.30
C MET A 181 31.75 -7.08 -1.26
N GLN A 182 32.38 -7.55 -0.18
CA GLN A 182 32.98 -6.66 0.81
C GLN A 182 34.07 -5.80 0.16
N GLY A 183 33.97 -4.48 0.32
CA GLY A 183 34.89 -3.52 -0.26
C GLY A 183 34.91 -3.47 -1.79
N LEU A 184 33.85 -3.95 -2.49
CA LEU A 184 33.83 -3.99 -3.97
C LEU A 184 34.16 -2.64 -4.61
N PHE A 185 33.57 -1.55 -4.08
CA PHE A 185 33.78 -0.18 -4.59
C PHE A 185 35.17 0.40 -4.29
N GLN A 186 35.96 -0.27 -3.48
CA GLN A 186 37.35 0.10 -3.19
C GLN A 186 38.33 -0.51 -4.20
N LEU A 187 37.87 -1.44 -5.05
CA LEU A 187 38.66 -2.05 -6.10
C LEU A 187 38.70 -1.18 -7.36
N GLU A 188 39.82 -1.19 -8.08
CA GLU A 188 39.90 -0.51 -9.38
C GLU A 188 39.09 -1.23 -10.47
N LYS A 189 39.05 -2.58 -10.41
CA LYS A 189 38.44 -3.44 -11.42
C LYS A 189 37.57 -4.53 -10.80
N LEU A 190 36.47 -4.86 -11.49
CA LEU A 190 35.60 -5.97 -11.12
C LEU A 190 36.37 -7.30 -11.19
N PRO A 191 36.27 -8.18 -10.17
CA PRO A 191 37.16 -9.34 -10.01
C PRO A 191 37.18 -10.34 -11.17
N VAL A 192 36.08 -10.48 -11.92
CA VAL A 192 35.95 -11.49 -12.99
C VAL A 192 35.95 -10.86 -14.39
N SER A 193 35.23 -9.75 -14.58
CA SER A 193 35.10 -9.12 -15.90
C SER A 193 36.23 -8.14 -16.23
N GLY A 194 37.02 -7.72 -15.23
CA GLY A 194 38.13 -6.77 -15.40
C GLY A 194 37.71 -5.34 -15.77
N ARG A 195 36.40 -5.07 -15.86
CA ARG A 195 35.86 -3.72 -16.11
C ARG A 195 36.12 -2.82 -14.90
N PRO A 196 36.32 -1.50 -15.07
CA PRO A 196 36.45 -0.58 -13.96
C PRO A 196 35.24 -0.65 -13.02
N VAL A 197 35.46 -0.55 -11.70
CA VAL A 197 34.34 -0.51 -10.74
C VAL A 197 33.67 0.86 -10.81
N THR A 198 32.53 0.90 -11.49
CA THR A 198 31.66 2.09 -11.60
C THR A 198 30.21 1.63 -11.53
N GLU A 199 29.31 2.51 -11.10
CA GLU A 199 27.87 2.20 -11.08
C GLU A 199 27.34 1.78 -12.45
N ALA A 200 27.77 2.47 -13.51
CA ALA A 200 27.42 2.13 -14.88
C ALA A 200 27.84 0.71 -15.24
N ASN A 201 29.07 0.30 -14.89
CA ASN A 201 29.55 -1.06 -15.17
C ASN A 201 28.86 -2.12 -14.30
N ILE A 202 28.43 -1.79 -13.08
CA ILE A 202 27.61 -2.68 -12.26
C ILE A 202 26.23 -2.87 -12.90
N ARG A 203 25.58 -1.80 -13.38
CA ARG A 203 24.31 -1.92 -14.13
C ARG A 203 24.46 -2.79 -15.38
N VAL A 204 25.55 -2.61 -16.12
CA VAL A 204 25.85 -3.46 -17.29
C VAL A 204 26.11 -4.89 -16.87
N GLN A 205 26.79 -5.14 -15.74
CA GLN A 205 27.01 -6.49 -15.23
C GLN A 205 25.70 -7.19 -14.84
N LEU A 206 24.70 -6.47 -14.34
CA LEU A 206 23.38 -7.05 -14.01
C LEU A 206 22.53 -7.36 -15.25
N LYS A 207 22.63 -6.53 -16.30
CA LYS A 207 21.88 -6.71 -17.56
C LYS A 207 22.55 -7.68 -18.53
N THR A 208 23.87 -7.60 -18.61
CA THR A 208 24.72 -8.34 -19.55
C THR A 208 25.91 -8.92 -18.77
N PRO A 209 25.65 -9.98 -17.98
CA PRO A 209 26.61 -10.53 -17.05
C PRO A 209 27.77 -11.23 -17.75
N PHE A 210 28.82 -11.48 -16.98
CA PHE A 210 30.05 -12.11 -17.45
C PHE A 210 30.13 -13.57 -16.99
N LYS A 211 30.47 -14.48 -17.91
CA LYS A 211 30.56 -15.94 -17.67
C LYS A 211 29.28 -16.51 -17.06
N ASN A 212 29.38 -17.07 -15.86
CA ASN A 212 28.35 -17.92 -15.25
C ASN A 212 27.36 -17.13 -14.36
N MET A 213 27.51 -15.80 -14.28
CA MET A 213 26.57 -14.96 -13.55
C MET A 213 25.26 -14.83 -14.38
N PRO A 214 24.08 -15.08 -13.79
CA PRO A 214 22.80 -14.90 -14.49
C PRO A 214 22.48 -13.42 -14.70
N ALA A 215 21.63 -13.14 -15.69
CA ALA A 215 21.14 -11.80 -15.97
C ALA A 215 19.89 -11.51 -15.12
N PHE A 216 19.67 -10.24 -14.80
CA PHE A 216 18.54 -9.77 -13.98
C PHE A 216 17.71 -8.70 -14.70
N PRO A 217 17.16 -8.97 -15.90
CA PRO A 217 16.35 -7.99 -16.65
C PRO A 217 15.06 -7.59 -15.93
N GLU A 218 14.61 -8.38 -14.96
CA GLU A 218 13.40 -8.16 -14.16
C GLU A 218 13.58 -7.13 -13.03
N LEU A 219 14.82 -6.75 -12.69
CA LEU A 219 15.06 -5.71 -11.71
C LEU A 219 14.76 -4.34 -12.31
N SER A 220 13.85 -3.60 -11.68
CA SER A 220 13.59 -2.20 -12.00
C SER A 220 14.82 -1.33 -11.68
N GLU A 221 14.96 -0.20 -12.36
CA GLU A 221 16.08 0.74 -12.12
C GLU A 221 16.16 1.21 -10.67
N GLU A 222 15.02 1.35 -9.98
CA GLU A 222 14.95 1.69 -8.55
C GLU A 222 15.60 0.63 -7.67
N LYS A 223 15.35 -0.66 -7.94
CA LYS A 223 15.96 -1.76 -7.19
C LYS A 223 17.46 -1.87 -7.45
N VAL A 224 17.87 -1.58 -8.69
CA VAL A 224 19.29 -1.55 -9.05
C VAL A 224 20.01 -0.40 -8.35
N GLU A 225 19.38 0.78 -8.27
CA GLU A 225 19.89 1.91 -7.48
C GLU A 225 20.06 1.55 -6.00
N ALA A 226 19.02 0.97 -5.39
CA ALA A 226 19.05 0.53 -4.00
C ALA A 226 20.18 -0.50 -3.76
N LEU A 227 20.30 -1.49 -4.64
CA LEU A 227 21.36 -2.49 -4.58
C LEU A 227 22.75 -1.86 -4.65
N ILE A 228 22.96 -0.91 -5.57
CA ILE A 228 24.23 -0.18 -5.70
C ILE A 228 24.54 0.61 -4.42
N ALA A 229 23.55 1.30 -3.84
CA ALA A 229 23.70 2.02 -2.59
C ALA A 229 24.14 1.09 -1.46
N PHE A 230 23.52 -0.09 -1.32
CA PHE A 230 23.93 -1.10 -0.36
C PHE A 230 25.36 -1.60 -0.60
N LEU A 231 25.72 -1.94 -1.84
CA LEU A 231 27.05 -2.43 -2.19
C LEU A 231 28.16 -1.40 -1.87
N LYS A 232 27.87 -0.10 -1.89
CA LYS A 232 28.82 0.95 -1.48
C LYS A 232 29.09 0.98 0.03
N THR A 233 28.21 0.40 0.84
CA THR A 233 28.37 0.31 2.30
C THR A 233 29.17 -0.92 2.76
N LEU A 234 29.44 -1.87 1.84
CA LEU A 234 30.14 -3.12 2.10
C LEU A 234 31.66 -2.99 2.04
#